data_AF-A0AAD6S354-F1
#
_entry.id   AF-A0AAD6S354-F1
#
_cell.length_a   1.000
_cell.length_b   1.000
_cell.length_c   1.000
_cell.angle_alpha   90.00
_cell.angle_beta   90.00
_cell.angle_gamma   90.00
#
_symmetry.space_group_name_H-M   'P 1'
#
loop_
_entity.id
_entity.type
_entity.pdbx_description
1 polymer ?
#
loop_
_entity_poly.entity_id
_entity_poly.type
_entity_poly.pdbx_seq_one_letter_code
_entity_poly.pdbx_strand_id
1 'polypeptide(L)'
;MSRLRFLRQRFERYSSLNSAIPQHDPSRLRLVVQETLACLKLNGTSIWSHAECVAAATCQGTRGVVINSQCNNHNVAHIASIPNLSGAVYATIVGSAAAAANAPITQQNYIDFVFGQMSAASVTQWPTADYVVSNWWTPITTWAATGNSVPYSNFNDWLHYSETDTK
;
A
#
# COMPACT_ATOMS: atom_id res chain seq x y z
N MET A 1 27.39 -7.24 17.01
CA MET A 1 26.89 -8.39 16.21
C MET A 1 25.36 -8.53 16.29
N SER A 2 24.57 -7.43 16.16
CA SER A 2 23.23 -7.43 16.82
C SER A 2 22.03 -6.76 16.12
N ARG A 3 22.11 -6.36 14.84
CA ARG A 3 20.91 -5.90 14.09
C ARG A 3 20.37 -6.93 13.09
N LEU A 4 21.26 -7.61 12.36
CA LEU A 4 20.88 -8.65 11.38
C LEU A 4 20.23 -9.88 12.02
N ARG A 5 20.66 -10.29 13.22
CA ARG A 5 20.02 -11.41 13.94
C ARG A 5 18.61 -11.06 14.42
N PHE A 6 18.37 -9.80 14.79
CA PHE A 6 17.07 -9.35 15.28
C PHE A 6 16.04 -9.25 14.14
N LEU A 7 16.46 -8.74 12.99
CA LEU A 7 15.64 -8.72 11.77
C LEU A 7 15.35 -10.15 11.26
N ARG A 8 16.35 -11.04 11.30
CA ARG A 8 16.17 -12.46 10.95
C ARG A 8 15.21 -13.18 11.90
N GLN A 9 15.30 -12.95 13.21
CA GLN A 9 14.37 -13.54 14.19
C GLN A 9 12.94 -12.98 14.09
N ARG A 10 12.77 -11.73 13.63
CA ARG A 10 11.44 -11.18 13.33
C ARG A 10 10.85 -11.81 12.06
N PHE A 11 11.67 -12.02 11.04
CA PHE A 11 11.26 -12.71 9.80
C PHE A 11 10.92 -14.19 10.05
N GLU A 12 11.69 -14.89 10.90
CA GLU A 12 11.44 -16.28 11.26
C GLU A 12 10.18 -16.45 12.14
N ARG A 13 9.90 -15.51 13.07
CA ARG A 13 8.64 -15.49 13.84
C ARG A 13 7.42 -15.16 12.98
N TYR A 14 7.58 -14.33 11.96
CA TYR A 14 6.53 -14.06 10.98
C TYR A 14 6.24 -15.31 10.11
N SER A 15 7.28 -16.05 9.73
CA SER A 15 7.18 -17.33 9.01
C SER A 15 6.45 -18.41 9.83
N SER A 16 6.69 -18.49 11.15
CA SER A 16 6.04 -19.50 11.99
C SER A 16 4.55 -19.24 12.23
N LEU A 17 4.12 -17.97 12.28
CA LEU A 17 2.71 -17.60 12.44
C LEU A 17 1.86 -17.90 11.19
N ASN A 18 2.51 -18.06 10.03
CA ASN A 18 1.87 -18.36 8.74
C ASN A 18 1.40 -19.81 8.58
N SER A 19 1.76 -20.71 9.50
CA SER A 19 1.42 -22.14 9.41
C SER A 19 -0.01 -22.49 9.84
N ALA A 20 -0.81 -21.51 10.28
CA ALA A 20 -2.15 -21.70 10.83
C ALA A 20 -3.28 -20.99 10.06
N ILE A 21 -3.01 -20.34 8.92
CA ILE A 21 -4.03 -19.59 8.15
C ILE A 21 -4.34 -20.32 6.83
N PRO A 22 -5.62 -20.58 6.50
CA PRO A 22 -5.98 -21.35 5.31
C PRO A 22 -5.58 -20.62 4.02
N GLN A 23 -4.77 -21.27 3.18
CA GLN A 23 -4.48 -20.92 1.77
C GLN A 23 -4.13 -19.44 1.53
N HIS A 24 -3.07 -18.92 2.16
CA HIS A 24 -2.45 -17.67 1.71
C HIS A 24 -1.62 -17.93 0.44
N ASP A 25 -1.97 -17.26 -0.67
CA ASP A 25 -1.11 -17.18 -1.85
C ASP A 25 0.29 -16.63 -1.45
N PRO A 26 1.39 -17.36 -1.66
CA PRO A 26 2.74 -16.91 -1.29
C PRO A 26 3.16 -15.59 -1.98
N SER A 27 2.52 -15.23 -3.10
CA SER A 27 2.71 -13.92 -3.75
C SER A 27 2.23 -12.76 -2.86
N ARG A 28 1.15 -12.97 -2.09
CA ARG A 28 0.59 -12.00 -1.13
C ARG A 28 1.62 -11.61 -0.09
N LEU A 29 2.32 -12.58 0.49
CA LEU A 29 3.20 -12.35 1.64
C LEU A 29 4.43 -11.53 1.25
N ARG A 30 4.95 -11.69 0.04
CA ARG A 30 6.18 -11.01 -0.39
C ARG A 30 5.94 -9.55 -0.77
N LEU A 31 4.86 -9.24 -1.48
CA LEU A 31 4.50 -7.86 -1.79
C LEU A 31 4.21 -7.06 -0.52
N VAL A 32 3.32 -7.61 0.31
CA VAL A 32 2.92 -7.06 1.60
C VAL A 32 4.14 -6.75 2.46
N VAL A 33 5.13 -7.63 2.49
CA VAL A 33 6.34 -7.44 3.31
C VAL A 33 7.32 -6.46 2.66
N GLN A 34 7.56 -6.51 1.35
CA GLN A 34 8.57 -5.66 0.71
C GLN A 34 8.16 -4.18 0.64
N GLU A 35 6.95 -3.88 0.19
CA GLU A 35 6.46 -2.49 0.10
C GLU A 35 6.35 -1.86 1.49
N THR A 36 5.86 -2.62 2.46
CA THR A 36 5.78 -2.14 3.84
C THR A 36 7.17 -1.90 4.39
N LEU A 37 8.12 -2.82 4.22
CA LEU A 37 9.50 -2.59 4.66
C LEU A 37 10.15 -1.40 3.95
N ALA A 38 9.80 -1.10 2.70
CA ALA A 38 10.26 0.10 2.01
C ALA A 38 9.66 1.35 2.64
N CYS A 39 8.34 1.38 2.82
CA CYS A 39 7.62 2.47 3.48
C CYS A 39 8.17 2.77 4.89
N LEU A 40 8.43 1.74 5.69
CA LEU A 40 8.93 1.88 7.06
C LEU A 40 10.35 2.44 7.17
N LYS A 41 11.12 2.43 6.09
CA LYS A 41 12.47 3.03 6.06
C LYS A 41 12.43 4.54 5.83
N LEU A 42 11.28 5.08 5.45
CA LEU A 42 11.14 6.48 5.13
C LEU A 42 11.20 7.35 6.40
N ASN A 43 11.80 8.51 6.25
CA ASN A 43 11.88 9.53 7.28
C ASN A 43 11.07 10.74 6.86
N GLY A 44 10.48 11.45 7.82
CA GLY A 44 9.58 12.59 7.57
C GLY A 44 8.12 12.31 7.92
N THR A 45 7.25 13.26 7.59
CA THR A 45 5.85 13.30 8.06
C THR A 45 4.84 12.83 7.02
N SER A 46 5.24 12.76 5.74
CA SER A 46 4.36 12.62 4.58
C SER A 46 4.47 11.25 3.92
N ILE A 47 3.99 10.19 4.57
CA ILE A 47 4.09 8.85 3.98
C ILE A 47 3.31 8.72 2.66
N TRP A 48 2.27 9.53 2.43
CA TRP A 48 1.53 9.58 1.16
C TRP A 48 2.25 10.33 0.04
N SER A 49 3.46 10.83 0.26
CA SER A 49 4.33 11.30 -0.84
C SER A 49 5.22 10.19 -1.42
N HIS A 50 5.03 8.94 -0.99
CA HIS A 50 5.83 7.79 -1.39
C HIS A 50 4.95 6.69 -1.97
N ALA A 51 5.27 6.25 -3.19
CA ALA A 51 4.47 5.27 -3.92
C ALA A 51 4.45 3.91 -3.21
N GLU A 52 5.57 3.53 -2.61
CA GLU A 52 5.72 2.30 -1.81
C GLU A 52 4.79 2.27 -0.59
N CYS A 53 4.55 3.42 0.06
CA CYS A 53 3.60 3.51 1.18
C CYS A 53 2.15 3.41 0.72
N VAL A 54 1.83 4.00 -0.44
CA VAL A 54 0.48 3.91 -1.02
C VAL A 54 0.20 2.47 -1.45
N ALA A 55 1.15 1.79 -2.11
CA ALA A 55 1.01 0.37 -2.46
C ALA A 55 0.99 -0.55 -1.22
N ALA A 56 1.77 -0.24 -0.18
CA ALA A 56 1.66 -0.95 1.08
C ALA A 56 0.25 -0.81 1.68
N ALA A 57 -0.33 0.39 1.66
CA ALA A 57 -1.65 0.66 2.22
C ALA A 57 -2.76 -0.08 1.48
N THR A 58 -2.64 -0.26 0.16
CA THR A 58 -3.62 -1.04 -0.60
C THR A 58 -3.57 -2.53 -0.28
N CYS A 59 -2.38 -3.04 0.08
CA CYS A 59 -2.18 -4.46 0.37
C CYS A 59 -2.42 -4.83 1.83
N GLN A 60 -1.99 -3.98 2.79
CA GLN A 60 -2.08 -4.19 4.24
C GLN A 60 -3.26 -3.50 4.92
N GLY A 61 -3.87 -2.54 4.22
CA GLY A 61 -4.80 -1.60 4.83
C GLY A 61 -4.09 -0.33 5.31
N THR A 62 -4.83 0.77 5.30
CA THR A 62 -4.33 2.12 5.57
C THR A 62 -3.88 2.28 7.02
N ARG A 63 -4.66 1.74 7.95
CA ARG A 63 -4.40 1.82 9.39
C ARG A 63 -3.11 1.07 9.76
N GLY A 64 -2.95 -0.15 9.27
CA GLY A 64 -1.77 -0.97 9.52
C GLY A 64 -0.48 -0.27 9.08
N VAL A 65 -0.44 0.30 7.88
CA VAL A 65 0.73 1.02 7.36
C VAL A 65 1.04 2.27 8.18
N VAL A 66 0.02 3.05 8.56
CA VAL A 66 0.20 4.27 9.35
C VAL A 66 0.77 3.94 10.73
N ILE A 67 0.16 2.97 11.44
CA ILE A 67 0.62 2.56 12.78
C ILE A 67 2.05 2.03 12.69
N ASN A 68 2.34 1.15 11.74
CA ASN A 68 3.69 0.62 11.57
C ASN A 68 4.69 1.75 11.27
N SER A 69 4.33 2.72 10.44
CA SER A 69 5.19 3.87 10.12
C SER A 69 5.45 4.73 11.35
N GLN A 70 4.42 5.04 12.15
CA GLN A 70 4.55 5.77 13.41
C GLN A 70 5.45 5.05 14.43
N CYS A 71 5.39 3.72 14.49
CA CYS A 71 6.27 2.92 15.34
C CYS A 71 7.75 2.98 14.94
N ASN A 72 8.05 3.24 13.66
CA ASN A 72 9.43 3.33 13.16
C ASN A 72 9.91 4.78 13.02
N ASN A 73 9.00 5.73 12.90
CA ASN A 73 9.26 7.15 12.72
C ASN A 73 8.18 7.98 13.44
N HIS A 74 8.55 8.52 14.60
CA HIS A 74 7.66 9.32 15.46
C HIS A 74 7.23 10.67 14.84
N ASN A 75 7.81 11.07 13.70
CA ASN A 75 7.41 12.30 13.01
C ASN A 75 6.17 12.09 12.13
N VAL A 76 5.77 10.84 11.85
CA VAL A 76 4.53 10.57 11.12
C VAL A 76 3.35 11.01 11.98
N ALA A 77 2.56 11.95 11.46
CA ALA A 77 1.42 12.50 12.17
C ALA A 77 0.32 11.44 12.37
N HIS A 78 -0.69 11.78 13.19
CA HIS A 78 -1.93 11.00 13.25
C HIS A 78 -2.56 10.89 11.85
N ILE A 79 -3.24 9.77 11.54
CA ILE A 79 -3.69 9.43 10.17
C ILE A 79 -4.43 10.58 9.46
N ALA A 80 -5.35 11.25 10.15
CA ALA A 80 -6.12 12.38 9.61
C ALA A 80 -5.30 13.69 9.42
N SER A 81 -4.06 13.72 9.90
CA SER A 81 -3.15 14.88 9.84
C SER A 81 -1.90 14.61 9.01
N ILE A 82 -1.77 13.41 8.44
CA ILE A 82 -0.73 13.13 7.44
C ILE A 82 -1.02 14.02 6.23
N PRO A 83 0.00 14.66 5.61
CA PRO A 83 -0.20 15.40 4.38
C PRO A 83 -0.87 14.55 3.28
N ASN A 84 -1.72 15.20 2.48
CA ASN A 84 -2.43 14.55 1.38
C ASN A 84 -1.48 13.83 0.42
N LEU A 85 -2.04 12.85 -0.30
CA LEU A 85 -1.39 12.15 -1.42
C LEU A 85 -0.71 13.14 -2.35
N SER A 86 0.60 12.97 -2.57
CA SER A 86 1.32 13.90 -3.43
C SER A 86 0.86 13.76 -4.87
N GLY A 87 0.79 14.89 -5.60
CA GLY A 87 0.48 14.86 -7.04
C GLY A 87 1.49 14.06 -7.86
N ALA A 88 2.73 13.96 -7.38
CA ALA A 88 3.76 13.12 -8.00
C ALA A 88 3.43 11.63 -7.88
N VAL A 89 2.99 11.15 -6.71
CA VAL A 89 2.54 9.76 -6.55
C VAL A 89 1.23 9.54 -7.29
N TYR A 90 0.30 10.49 -7.27
CA TYR A 90 -0.92 10.35 -8.06
C TYR A 90 -0.61 10.20 -9.56
N ALA A 91 0.37 10.94 -10.07
CA ALA A 91 0.84 10.82 -11.44
C ALA A 91 1.51 9.46 -11.75
N THR A 92 2.05 8.74 -10.77
CA THR A 92 2.52 7.36 -10.99
C THR A 92 1.37 6.36 -11.10
N ILE A 93 0.18 6.71 -10.61
CA ILE A 93 -1.02 5.87 -10.72
C ILE A 93 -1.71 6.09 -12.07
N VAL A 94 -2.11 7.33 -12.36
CA VAL A 94 -2.93 7.64 -13.55
C VAL A 94 -2.12 8.01 -14.78
N GLY A 95 -0.82 8.27 -14.62
CA GLY A 95 0.04 8.88 -15.65
C GLY A 95 0.03 10.40 -15.59
N SER A 96 1.13 11.05 -15.96
CA SER A 96 1.34 12.51 -15.77
C SER A 96 0.32 13.38 -16.51
N ALA A 97 -0.05 13.02 -17.75
CA ALA A 97 -1.06 13.76 -18.51
C ALA A 97 -2.47 13.64 -17.90
N ALA A 98 -2.83 12.45 -17.44
CA ALA A 98 -4.11 12.20 -16.78
C ALA A 98 -4.18 12.89 -15.40
N ALA A 99 -3.08 12.90 -14.66
CA ALA A 99 -2.97 13.61 -13.38
C ALA A 99 -3.13 15.12 -13.55
N ALA A 100 -2.53 15.71 -14.59
CA ALA A 100 -2.71 17.13 -14.90
C ALA A 100 -4.18 17.49 -15.22
N ALA A 101 -4.93 16.55 -15.79
CA ALA A 101 -6.36 16.69 -16.05
C ALA A 101 -7.25 16.30 -14.85
N ASN A 102 -6.66 15.96 -13.69
CA ASN A 102 -7.35 15.41 -12.52
C ASN A 102 -8.27 14.22 -12.87
N ALA A 103 -7.85 13.39 -13.83
CA ALA A 103 -8.60 12.21 -14.25
C ALA A 103 -8.67 11.20 -13.09
N PRO A 104 -9.80 10.50 -12.89
CA PRO A 104 -9.94 9.53 -11.82
C PRO A 104 -9.10 8.27 -12.07
N ILE A 105 -8.72 7.58 -11.01
CA ILE A 105 -8.05 6.28 -11.07
C ILE A 105 -9.02 5.26 -11.66
N THR A 106 -8.62 4.60 -12.74
CA THR A 106 -9.35 3.44 -13.29
C THR A 106 -8.80 2.14 -12.74
N GLN A 107 -9.54 1.04 -12.90
CA GLN A 107 -9.07 -0.30 -12.54
C GLN A 107 -7.71 -0.63 -13.18
N GLN A 108 -7.52 -0.30 -14.46
CA GLN A 108 -6.26 -0.61 -15.16
C GLN A 108 -5.11 0.24 -14.61
N ASN A 109 -5.33 1.53 -14.36
CA ASN A 109 -4.33 2.39 -13.71
C ASN A 109 -3.89 1.83 -12.36
N TYR A 110 -4.85 1.33 -11.58
CA TYR A 110 -4.58 0.73 -10.29
C TYR A 110 -3.77 -0.57 -10.39
N ILE A 111 -4.12 -1.47 -11.32
CA ILE A 111 -3.36 -2.70 -11.57
C ILE A 111 -1.93 -2.37 -11.98
N ASP A 112 -1.78 -1.47 -12.97
CA ASP A 112 -0.47 -1.06 -13.50
C ASP A 112 0.39 -0.41 -12.41
N PHE A 113 -0.21 0.40 -11.54
CA PHE A 113 0.47 0.99 -10.39
C PHE A 113 1.01 -0.08 -9.44
N VAL A 114 0.15 -1.00 -8.99
CA VAL A 114 0.54 -2.05 -8.04
C VAL A 114 1.66 -2.90 -8.64
N PHE A 115 1.46 -3.39 -9.86
CA PHE A 115 2.45 -4.17 -10.61
C PHE A 115 3.76 -3.40 -10.87
N GLY A 116 3.67 -2.10 -11.12
CA GLY A 116 4.83 -1.21 -11.19
C GLY A 116 5.63 -1.16 -9.89
N GLN A 117 4.95 -1.06 -8.75
CA GLN A 117 5.60 -1.13 -7.43
C GLN A 117 6.21 -2.51 -7.17
N MET A 118 5.50 -3.60 -7.50
CA MET A 118 6.04 -4.97 -7.40
C MET A 118 7.36 -5.12 -8.18
N SER A 119 7.41 -4.55 -9.39
CA SER A 119 8.61 -4.53 -10.22
C SER A 119 9.75 -3.76 -9.55
N ALA A 120 9.46 -2.55 -9.04
CA ALA A 120 10.44 -1.70 -8.37
C ALA A 120 11.00 -2.35 -7.10
N ALA A 121 10.17 -3.08 -6.35
CA ALA A 121 10.56 -3.87 -5.19
C ALA A 121 11.23 -5.21 -5.52
N SER A 122 11.42 -5.52 -6.81
CA SER A 122 12.01 -6.79 -7.30
C SER A 122 11.26 -8.02 -6.78
N VAL A 123 9.92 -7.94 -6.72
CA VAL A 123 9.07 -9.07 -6.36
C VAL A 123 9.06 -10.05 -7.53
N THR A 124 9.26 -11.34 -7.27
CA THR A 124 9.31 -12.39 -8.31
C THR A 124 8.06 -13.26 -8.40
N GLN A 125 7.10 -13.08 -7.48
CA GLN A 125 5.83 -13.79 -7.46
C GLN A 125 4.69 -12.79 -7.44
N TRP A 126 3.82 -12.87 -8.43
CA TRP A 126 2.83 -11.84 -8.73
C TRP A 126 1.43 -12.45 -8.61
N PRO A 127 0.48 -11.78 -7.93
CA PRO A 127 -0.90 -12.21 -7.95
C PRO A 127 -1.48 -12.03 -9.35
N THR A 128 -2.59 -12.70 -9.64
CA THR A 128 -3.34 -12.42 -10.87
C THR A 128 -3.98 -11.03 -10.81
N ALA A 129 -4.25 -10.44 -11.98
CA ALA A 129 -5.01 -9.19 -12.04
C ALA A 129 -6.38 -9.32 -11.34
N ASP A 130 -7.07 -10.45 -11.51
CA ASP A 130 -8.35 -10.72 -10.84
C ASP A 130 -8.23 -10.70 -9.31
N TYR A 131 -7.12 -11.21 -8.77
CA TYR A 131 -6.85 -11.13 -7.34
C TYR A 131 -6.65 -9.68 -6.89
N VAL A 132 -5.84 -8.90 -7.62
CA VAL A 132 -5.61 -7.46 -7.35
C VAL A 132 -6.94 -6.70 -7.36
N VAL A 133 -7.80 -7.00 -8.33
CA VAL A 133 -9.11 -6.37 -8.46
C VAL A 133 -10.02 -6.76 -7.30
N SER A 134 -10.16 -8.04 -7.02
CA SER A 134 -11.13 -8.53 -6.02
C SER A 134 -10.73 -8.15 -4.59
N ASN A 135 -9.43 -8.19 -4.28
CA ASN A 135 -8.95 -8.08 -2.91
C ASN A 135 -8.43 -6.69 -2.55
N TRP A 136 -8.04 -5.87 -3.53
CA TRP A 136 -7.43 -4.56 -3.24
C TRP A 136 -8.18 -3.41 -3.92
N TRP A 137 -8.52 -3.51 -5.21
CA TRP A 137 -9.27 -2.45 -5.90
C TRP A 137 -10.72 -2.35 -5.44
N THR A 138 -11.44 -3.47 -5.41
CA THR A 138 -12.87 -3.52 -5.09
C THR A 138 -13.18 -2.98 -3.68
N PRO A 139 -12.38 -3.27 -2.64
CA PRO A 139 -12.56 -2.62 -1.34
C PRO A 139 -12.46 -1.09 -1.38
N ILE A 140 -11.54 -0.55 -2.20
CA ILE A 140 -11.37 0.91 -2.35
C ILE A 140 -12.59 1.51 -3.04
N THR A 141 -13.02 0.96 -4.17
CA THR A 141 -14.19 1.48 -4.91
C THR A 141 -15.48 1.33 -4.12
N THR A 142 -15.62 0.25 -3.35
CA THR A 142 -16.76 0.01 -2.45
C THR A 142 -16.79 1.05 -1.33
N TRP A 143 -15.65 1.33 -0.70
CA TRP A 143 -15.57 2.36 0.35
C TRP A 143 -15.83 3.75 -0.22
N ALA A 144 -15.26 4.07 -1.38
CA ALA A 144 -15.41 5.37 -2.03
C ALA A 144 -16.83 5.61 -2.56
N ALA A 145 -17.59 4.55 -2.86
CA ALA A 145 -18.92 4.61 -3.47
C ALA A 145 -18.98 5.37 -4.81
N THR A 146 -17.91 5.29 -5.60
CA THR A 146 -17.76 6.04 -6.88
C THR A 146 -17.97 5.20 -8.13
N GLY A 147 -18.24 3.89 -7.99
CA GLY A 147 -18.42 2.97 -9.12
C GLY A 147 -17.09 2.44 -9.66
N ASN A 148 -16.88 2.55 -10.98
CA ASN A 148 -15.77 1.89 -11.68
C ASN A 148 -14.44 2.67 -11.69
N SER A 149 -14.45 3.89 -11.17
CA SER A 149 -13.26 4.74 -11.05
C SER A 149 -13.28 5.51 -9.74
N VAL A 150 -12.11 5.95 -9.27
CA VAL A 150 -11.97 6.66 -7.99
C VAL A 150 -11.27 8.00 -8.22
N PRO A 151 -11.97 9.14 -8.04
CA PRO A 151 -11.35 10.46 -8.11
C PRO A 151 -10.25 10.65 -7.07
N TYR A 152 -9.32 11.58 -7.33
CA TYR A 152 -8.23 11.91 -6.40
C TYR A 152 -8.73 12.16 -4.97
N SER A 153 -9.78 12.98 -4.79
CA SER A 153 -10.33 13.32 -3.47
C SER A 153 -10.77 12.08 -2.70
N ASN A 154 -11.51 11.17 -3.34
CA ASN A 154 -12.01 9.96 -2.70
C ASN A 154 -10.88 8.97 -2.39
N PHE A 155 -9.88 8.86 -3.27
CA PHE A 155 -8.72 8.01 -2.99
C PHE A 155 -7.85 8.57 -1.86
N ASN A 156 -7.67 9.89 -1.82
CA ASN A 156 -7.00 10.57 -0.72
C ASN A 156 -7.77 10.36 0.60
N ASP A 157 -9.08 10.55 0.59
CA ASP A 157 -9.91 10.31 1.78
C ASP A 157 -9.85 8.85 2.23
N TRP A 158 -9.82 7.90 1.30
CA TRP A 158 -9.65 6.49 1.62
C TRP A 158 -8.33 6.24 2.36
N LEU A 159 -7.22 6.87 1.96
CA LEU A 159 -5.91 6.78 2.65
C LEU A 159 -5.97 7.32 4.09
N HIS A 160 -6.84 8.28 4.37
CA HIS A 160 -6.93 8.93 5.68
C HIS A 160 -8.01 8.33 6.61
N TYR A 161 -9.08 7.75 6.06
CA TYR A 161 -10.30 7.48 6.82
C TYR A 161 -10.89 6.08 6.64
N SER A 162 -10.35 5.26 5.74
CA SER A 162 -10.96 3.94 5.50
C SER A 162 -10.83 2.98 6.67
N GLU A 163 -9.87 3.21 7.57
CA GLU A 163 -9.51 2.32 8.70
C GLU A 163 -9.43 0.85 8.31
N THR A 164 -9.08 0.57 7.05
CA THR A 164 -9.04 -0.79 6.53
C THR A 164 -7.85 -1.52 7.15
N ASP A 165 -8.13 -2.70 7.71
CA ASP A 165 -7.15 -3.73 8.02
C ASP A 165 -7.45 -4.89 7.05
N THR A 166 -6.57 -5.15 6.08
CA THR A 166 -6.82 -6.26 5.15
C THR A 166 -6.62 -7.60 5.88
N LYS A 167 -7.67 -8.44 5.89
CA LYS A 167 -7.67 -9.76 6.55
C LYS A 167 -6.65 -10.70 5.92
#